data_AF-A0A8B6ES83-F1
#
_entry.id   AF-A0A8B6ES83-F1
#
_cell.length_a   1.000
_cell.length_b   1.000
_cell.length_c   1.000
_cell.angle_alpha   90.00
_cell.angle_beta   90.00
_cell.angle_gamma   90.00
#
_symmetry.space_group_name_H-M   'P 1'
#
loop_
_entity.id
_entity.type
_entity.pdbx_description
1 polymer ?
#
loop_
_entity_poly.entity_id
_entity_poly.type
_entity_poly.pdbx_seq_one_letter_code
_entity_poly.pdbx_strand_id
1 'polypeptide(L)'
;AEAFFLNDQNDYLEVELSPHGQHLLLLLHGARNSFKQQLSLTYTAAIKNDRWTGKATIPANYFPPKVTKFNAYAIHGSGTNRTYESLYPVPTGKYTDPDFHKLDYFQPINFKGLLPGNWSPQYTSEEWKPYYPIVG
;
A
#
# COMPACT_ATOMS: atom_id res chain seq x y z
N ALA A 1 2.14 -4.67 9.62
CA ALA A 1 3.05 -4.14 8.58
C ALA A 1 2.17 -3.61 7.46
N GLU A 2 2.58 -2.50 6.86
CA GLU A 2 1.78 -1.82 5.86
C GLU A 2 2.63 -1.52 4.63
N ALA A 3 2.03 -1.59 3.44
CA ALA A 3 2.67 -1.30 2.18
C ALA A 3 1.74 -0.50 1.28
N PHE A 4 2.28 0.54 0.65
CA PHE A 4 1.52 1.49 -0.15
C PHE A 4 2.09 1.58 -1.56
N PHE A 5 1.25 1.43 -2.57
CA PHE A 5 1.62 1.47 -3.98
C PHE A 5 0.88 2.63 -4.64
N LEU A 6 1.62 3.68 -5.00
CA LEU A 6 1.09 4.99 -5.37
C LEU A 6 1.43 5.33 -6.83
N ASN A 7 0.49 5.90 -7.56
CA ASN A 7 0.73 6.50 -8.88
C ASN A 7 0.81 8.04 -8.81
N ASP A 8 1.11 8.67 -9.95
CA ASP A 8 1.27 10.13 -10.03
C ASP A 8 -0.05 10.92 -9.93
N GLN A 9 -1.20 10.23 -9.96
CA GLN A 9 -2.53 10.83 -9.78
C GLN A 9 -2.95 10.84 -8.30
N ASN A 10 -2.06 10.44 -7.38
CA ASN A 10 -2.35 10.20 -5.97
C ASN A 10 -3.37 9.09 -5.71
N ASP A 11 -3.48 8.14 -6.65
CA ASP A 11 -4.25 6.92 -6.46
C ASP A 11 -3.34 5.83 -5.93
N TYR A 12 -3.81 5.07 -4.95
CA TYR A 12 -2.99 4.05 -4.31
C TYR A 12 -3.78 2.88 -3.77
N LEU A 13 -3.08 1.75 -3.76
CA LEU A 13 -3.44 0.57 -2.98
C LEU A 13 -2.69 0.65 -1.64
N GLU A 14 -3.43 0.54 -0.56
CA GLU A 14 -2.92 0.34 0.80
C GLU A 14 -3.14 -1.12 1.22
N VAL A 15 -2.08 -1.73 1.77
CA VAL A 15 -2.04 -3.15 2.15
C VAL A 15 -1.59 -3.25 3.60
N GLU A 16 -2.50 -3.54 4.51
CA GLU A 16 -2.19 -3.80 5.91
C GLU A 16 -2.22 -5.30 6.21
N LEU A 17 -1.19 -5.80 6.87
CA LEU A 17 -0.99 -7.20 7.21
C LEU A 17 -0.64 -7.35 8.69
N SER A 18 -1.33 -8.26 9.38
CA SER A 18 -1.13 -8.53 10.80
C SER A 18 -0.43 -9.87 11.05
N PRO A 19 0.33 -10.01 12.15
CA PRO A 19 1.04 -11.25 12.50
C PRO A 19 0.11 -12.47 12.71
N HIS A 20 -1.20 -12.25 12.89
CA HIS A 20 -2.18 -13.30 13.17
C HIS A 20 -3.06 -13.66 11.95
N GLY A 21 -2.70 -13.18 10.76
CA GLY A 21 -3.37 -13.58 9.51
C GLY A 21 -4.54 -12.69 9.09
N GLN A 22 -4.90 -11.67 9.87
CA GLN A 22 -5.81 -10.62 9.41
C GLN A 22 -5.10 -9.69 8.42
N HIS A 23 -5.87 -9.16 7.47
CA HIS A 23 -5.43 -8.15 6.51
C HIS A 23 -6.53 -7.12 6.29
N LEU A 24 -6.14 -5.94 5.82
CA LEU A 24 -7.04 -4.89 5.36
C LEU A 24 -6.44 -4.24 4.12
N LEU A 25 -7.17 -4.27 3.01
CA LEU A 25 -6.78 -3.60 1.77
C LEU A 25 -7.77 -2.49 1.45
N LEU A 26 -7.24 -1.37 0.98
CA LEU A 26 -8.00 -0.21 0.59
C LEU A 26 -7.55 0.27 -0.79
N LEU A 27 -8.50 0.71 -1.61
CA LEU A 27 -8.25 1.48 -2.83
C LEU A 27 -8.64 2.93 -2.56
N LEU A 28 -7.70 3.85 -2.77
CA LEU A 28 -7.86 5.26 -2.45
C LEU A 28 -7.66 6.11 -3.70
N HIS A 29 -8.63 7.00 -3.95
CA HIS A 29 -8.57 7.99 -5.04
C HIS A 29 -8.22 9.36 -4.45
N GLY A 30 -6.93 9.65 -4.34
CA GLY A 30 -6.43 10.78 -3.56
C GLY A 30 -6.19 10.44 -2.08
N ALA A 31 -5.48 11.34 -1.40
CA ALA A 31 -5.09 11.15 0.01
C ALA A 31 -6.32 10.96 0.92
N ARG A 32 -6.34 9.86 1.69
CA ARG A 32 -7.39 9.50 2.67
C ARG A 32 -8.80 9.36 2.08
N ASN A 33 -8.95 9.23 0.77
CA ASN A 33 -10.23 9.08 0.10
C ASN A 33 -10.42 7.64 -0.41
N SER A 34 -10.67 6.71 0.52
CA SER A 34 -10.94 5.32 0.17
C SER A 34 -12.34 5.17 -0.44
N PHE A 35 -12.43 4.55 -1.62
CA PHE A 35 -13.71 4.25 -2.26
C PHE A 35 -14.03 2.75 -2.24
N LYS A 36 -13.03 1.90 -1.96
CA LYS A 36 -13.20 0.47 -1.79
C LYS A 36 -12.29 -0.04 -0.67
N GLN A 37 -12.80 -0.91 0.17
CA GLN A 37 -12.12 -1.43 1.36
C GLN A 37 -12.40 -2.93 1.51
N GLN A 38 -11.65 -3.58 2.41
CA GLN A 38 -11.82 -5.00 2.76
C GLN A 38 -11.68 -5.94 1.55
N LEU A 39 -10.79 -5.59 0.61
CA LEU A 39 -10.51 -6.45 -0.53
C LEU A 39 -9.80 -7.73 -0.05
N SER A 40 -10.22 -8.86 -0.60
CA SER A 40 -9.67 -10.17 -0.26
C SER A 40 -8.29 -10.40 -0.86
N LEU A 41 -7.41 -11.09 -0.14
CA LEU A 41 -6.17 -11.63 -0.72
C LEU A 41 -5.76 -12.97 -0.11
N THR A 42 -4.85 -13.68 -0.76
CA THR A 42 -4.25 -14.91 -0.22
C THR A 42 -3.09 -14.55 0.70
N TYR A 43 -3.27 -14.70 2.02
CA TYR A 43 -2.30 -14.31 3.04
C TYR A 43 -1.97 -15.44 3.99
N THR A 44 -0.69 -15.64 4.28
CA THR A 44 -0.22 -16.49 5.39
C THR A 44 0.73 -15.72 6.29
N ALA A 45 0.65 -15.98 7.59
CA ALA A 45 1.52 -15.40 8.61
C ALA A 45 2.03 -16.49 9.55
N ALA A 46 3.27 -16.35 10.00
CA ALA A 46 3.87 -17.23 11.00
C ALA A 46 4.66 -16.39 12.01
N ILE A 47 4.41 -16.61 13.30
CA ILE A 47 5.14 -15.99 14.40
C ILE A 47 6.21 -16.98 14.87
N LYS A 48 7.45 -16.51 14.98
CA LYS A 48 8.59 -17.26 15.53
C LYS A 48 9.36 -16.35 16.48
N ASN A 49 9.30 -16.69 17.77
CA ASN A 49 9.90 -15.90 18.85
C ASN A 49 9.36 -14.46 18.85
N ASP A 50 10.26 -13.49 18.71
CA ASP A 50 10.02 -12.04 18.68
C ASP A 50 9.75 -11.49 17.27
N ARG A 51 9.66 -12.35 16.25
CA ARG A 51 9.47 -11.97 14.86
C ARG A 51 8.29 -12.69 14.25
N TRP A 52 7.74 -12.09 13.21
CA TRP A 52 6.77 -12.73 12.35
C TRP A 52 7.12 -12.52 10.89
N THR A 53 6.74 -13.47 10.05
CA THR A 53 6.88 -13.40 8.59
C THR A 53 5.51 -13.57 7.97
N GLY A 54 5.21 -12.75 6.97
CA GLY A 54 3.99 -12.85 6.17
C GLY A 54 4.30 -13.07 4.69
N LYS A 55 3.44 -13.82 4.01
CA LYS A 55 3.43 -13.94 2.55
C LYS A 55 2.04 -13.63 2.02
N ALA A 56 1.93 -12.59 1.21
CA ALA A 56 0.70 -12.12 0.59
C ALA A 56 0.78 -12.24 -0.94
N THR A 57 -0.30 -12.70 -1.58
CA THR A 57 -0.49 -12.62 -3.03
C THR A 57 -1.57 -11.60 -3.32
N ILE A 58 -1.18 -10.48 -3.93
CA ILE A 58 -2.08 -9.37 -4.25
C ILE A 58 -2.52 -9.51 -5.73
N PRO A 59 -3.83 -9.50 -6.02
CA PRO A 59 -4.33 -9.46 -7.39
C PRO A 59 -3.82 -8.24 -8.16
N ALA A 60 -3.34 -8.46 -9.40
CA ALA A 60 -2.74 -7.42 -10.23
C ALA A 60 -3.71 -6.26 -10.59
N ASN A 61 -5.02 -6.53 -10.59
CA ASN A 61 -6.05 -5.51 -10.83
C ASN A 61 -6.29 -4.61 -9.60
N TYR A 62 -5.70 -4.88 -8.45
CA TYR A 62 -5.88 -4.01 -7.27
C TYR A 62 -4.98 -2.77 -7.33
N PHE A 63 -3.89 -2.82 -8.09
CA PHE A 63 -3.00 -1.67 -8.25
C PHE A 63 -3.66 -0.60 -9.12
N PRO A 64 -3.51 0.70 -8.80
CA PRO A 64 -3.89 1.76 -9.72
C PRO A 64 -3.01 1.68 -10.97
N PRO A 65 -3.44 2.25 -12.11
CA PRO A 65 -2.61 2.28 -13.31
C PRO A 65 -1.29 3.01 -13.03
N LYS A 66 -0.20 2.49 -13.60
CA LYS A 66 1.14 3.12 -13.57
C LYS A 66 1.60 3.48 -12.15
N VAL A 67 1.71 2.49 -11.26
CA VAL A 67 2.36 2.72 -9.96
C VAL A 67 3.78 3.22 -10.17
N THR A 68 4.11 4.35 -9.55
CA THR A 68 5.40 5.06 -9.66
C THR A 68 6.14 5.13 -8.33
N LYS A 69 5.44 5.11 -7.21
CA LYS A 69 5.99 5.34 -5.88
C LYS A 69 5.57 4.27 -4.87
N PHE A 70 6.37 4.13 -3.83
CA PHE A 70 6.17 3.15 -2.77
C PHE A 70 6.58 3.70 -1.42
N ASN A 71 5.93 3.23 -0.36
CA ASN A 71 6.46 3.25 1.00
C ASN A 71 5.94 2.03 1.76
N ALA A 72 6.60 1.72 2.88
CA ALA A 72 6.17 0.66 3.79
C ALA A 72 6.37 1.10 5.23
N TYR A 73 5.52 0.59 6.12
CA TYR A 73 5.50 0.98 7.51
C TYR A 73 5.41 -0.23 8.44
N ALA A 74 5.93 -0.06 9.64
CA ALA A 74 5.72 -1.00 10.74
C ALA A 74 5.25 -0.25 11.98
N ILE A 75 4.23 -0.80 12.62
CA ILE A 75 3.75 -0.37 13.93
C ILE A 75 3.96 -1.53 14.90
N HIS A 76 4.69 -1.30 15.99
CA HIS A 76 4.92 -2.32 17.03
C HIS A 76 5.02 -1.69 18.41
N GLY A 77 5.05 -2.54 19.45
CA GLY A 77 4.90 -2.10 20.84
C GLY A 77 3.47 -1.67 21.19
N SER A 78 3.28 -1.07 22.36
CA SER A 78 1.96 -0.61 22.83
C SER A 78 2.10 0.55 23.82
N GLY A 79 1.05 1.37 23.94
CA GLY A 79 1.04 2.54 24.83
C GLY A 79 2.21 3.49 24.55
N THR A 80 2.95 3.85 25.59
CA THR A 80 4.17 4.69 25.50
C THR A 80 5.34 4.02 24.80
N ASN A 81 5.31 2.69 24.64
CA ASN A 81 6.35 1.92 23.94
C ASN A 81 5.98 1.66 22.48
N ARG A 82 4.95 2.34 21.95
CA ARG A 82 4.54 2.24 20.55
C ARG A 82 5.60 2.88 19.66
N THR A 83 6.08 2.13 18.68
CA THR A 83 7.05 2.57 17.69
C THR A 83 6.42 2.57 16.31
N TYR A 84 6.73 3.61 15.53
CA TYR A 84 6.33 3.78 14.14
C TYR A 84 7.59 3.84 13.28
N GLU A 85 7.69 2.95 12.31
CA GLU A 85 8.82 2.87 11.40
C GLU A 85 8.34 2.99 9.96
N SER A 86 9.23 3.49 9.10
CA SER A 86 8.97 3.67 7.67
C SER A 86 10.20 3.28 6.86
N LEU A 87 10.01 2.68 5.69
CA LEU A 87 11.09 2.45 4.73
C LEU A 87 11.67 3.78 4.23
N TYR A 88 10.79 4.75 3.93
CA TYR A 88 11.17 6.11 3.53
C TYR A 88 10.58 7.12 4.53
N PRO A 89 11.40 7.68 5.43
CA PRO A 89 10.92 8.55 6.49
C PRO A 89 10.67 9.98 6.00
N VAL A 90 9.77 10.66 6.71
CA VAL A 90 9.66 12.12 6.68
C VAL A 90 10.90 12.75 7.36
N PRO A 91 11.22 14.03 7.06
CA PRO A 91 12.29 14.74 7.76
C PRO A 91 12.05 14.79 9.27
N THR A 92 13.10 14.47 10.04
CA THR A 92 13.06 14.51 11.50
C THR A 92 12.61 15.88 12.01
N GLY A 93 11.66 15.88 12.95
CA GLY A 93 11.16 17.09 13.59
C GLY A 93 10.17 17.92 12.76
N LYS A 94 9.84 17.52 11.52
CA LYS A 94 8.88 18.25 10.69
C LYS A 94 7.42 18.07 11.13
N TYR A 95 7.10 16.92 11.73
CA TYR A 95 5.74 16.56 12.15
C TYR A 95 5.75 16.05 13.59
N THR A 96 4.67 16.31 14.32
CA THR A 96 4.48 15.91 15.72
C THR A 96 3.86 14.52 15.85
N ASP A 97 3.04 14.14 14.88
CA ASP A 97 2.23 12.92 14.93
C ASP A 97 2.54 12.02 13.73
N PRO A 98 2.48 10.69 13.92
CA PRO A 98 2.64 9.73 12.83
C PRO A 98 1.49 9.87 11.82
N ASP A 99 1.84 10.06 10.54
CA ASP A 99 0.89 10.12 9.44
C ASP A 99 1.47 9.39 8.23
N PHE A 100 0.90 8.22 7.91
CA PHE A 100 1.37 7.35 6.83
C PHE A 100 0.84 7.74 5.45
N HIS A 101 -0.11 8.69 5.39
CA HIS A 101 -0.66 9.22 4.13
C HIS A 101 0.05 10.50 3.67
N LYS A 102 1.29 10.75 4.13
CA LYS A 102 2.15 11.80 3.58
C LYS A 102 2.78 11.36 2.25
N LEU A 103 1.96 11.31 1.21
CA LEU A 103 2.29 10.77 -0.12
C LEU A 103 3.54 11.39 -0.76
N ASP A 104 3.84 12.65 -0.43
CA ASP A 104 5.01 13.38 -0.93
C ASP A 104 6.36 12.73 -0.57
N TYR A 105 6.39 11.90 0.48
CA TYR A 105 7.62 11.22 0.94
C TYR A 105 7.82 9.82 0.37
N PHE A 106 6.84 9.31 -0.37
CA PHE A 106 6.96 8.01 -1.01
C PHE A 106 8.04 8.11 -2.09
N GLN A 107 8.88 7.08 -2.19
CA GLN A 107 10.01 7.08 -3.11
C GLN A 107 9.70 6.28 -4.37
N PRO A 108 10.40 6.57 -5.49
CA PRO A 108 10.21 5.84 -6.73
C PRO A 108 10.42 4.32 -6.57
N ILE A 109 9.59 3.53 -7.25
CA ILE A 109 9.75 2.08 -7.39
C ILE A 109 9.71 1.70 -8.87
N ASN A 110 10.57 0.76 -9.30
CA ASN A 110 10.54 0.24 -10.67
C ASN A 110 9.38 -0.77 -10.84
N PHE A 111 8.15 -0.31 -10.74
CA PHE A 111 6.98 -1.18 -10.85
C PHE A 111 6.79 -1.74 -12.26
N LYS A 112 7.28 -1.03 -13.28
CA LYS A 112 7.32 -1.54 -14.66
C LYS A 112 8.14 -2.83 -14.78
N GLY A 113 9.22 -2.95 -14.01
CA GLY A 113 10.00 -4.20 -13.93
C GLY A 113 9.31 -5.30 -13.13
N LEU A 114 8.54 -4.95 -12.10
CA LEU A 114 7.88 -5.90 -11.20
C LEU A 114 6.56 -6.45 -11.77
N LEU A 115 5.75 -5.58 -12.39
CA LEU A 115 4.46 -5.89 -12.98
C LEU A 115 4.29 -5.09 -14.30
N PRO A 116 4.92 -5.51 -15.41
CA PRO A 116 4.92 -4.77 -16.67
C PRO A 116 3.51 -4.42 -17.19
N GLY A 117 2.53 -5.32 -16.98
CA GLY A 117 1.14 -5.12 -17.40
C GLY A 117 0.48 -3.89 -16.77
N ASN A 118 0.85 -3.51 -15.54
CA ASN A 118 0.33 -2.31 -14.86
C ASN A 118 0.72 -1.00 -15.57
N TRP A 119 1.82 -1.04 -16.33
CA TRP A 119 2.35 0.07 -17.10
C TRP A 119 1.91 0.06 -18.57
N SER A 120 1.12 -0.94 -18.98
CA SER A 120 0.58 -1.00 -20.34
C SER A 120 -0.38 0.17 -20.59
N PRO A 121 -0.33 0.83 -21.77
CA PRO A 121 -1.37 1.78 -22.18
C PRO A 121 -2.77 1.14 -22.25
N GLN A 122 -2.84 -0.19 -22.37
CA GLN A 122 -4.07 -0.97 -22.38
C GLN A 122 -4.40 -1.56 -20.99
N TYR A 123 -3.71 -1.17 -19.92
CA TYR A 123 -4.03 -1.63 -18.58
C TYR A 123 -5.44 -1.19 -18.19
N THR A 124 -6.24 -2.15 -17.74
CA THR A 124 -7.57 -1.92 -17.20
C THR A 124 -7.71 -2.67 -15.88
N SER A 125 -8.58 -2.15 -15.02
CA SER A 125 -8.96 -2.82 -13.78
C SER A 125 -10.43 -2.56 -13.50
N GLU A 126 -11.20 -3.63 -13.30
CA GLU A 126 -12.58 -3.54 -12.84
C GLU A 126 -12.70 -2.84 -11.48
N GLU A 127 -11.65 -2.96 -10.64
CA GLU A 127 -11.61 -2.31 -9.33
C GLU A 127 -11.50 -0.79 -9.42
N TRP A 128 -10.76 -0.32 -10.42
CA TRP A 128 -10.48 1.09 -10.65
C TRP A 128 -11.42 1.72 -11.70
N LYS A 129 -12.37 0.95 -12.24
CA LYS A 129 -13.34 1.38 -13.26
C LYS A 129 -14.08 2.70 -12.96
N PRO A 130 -14.45 3.03 -11.71
CA PRO A 130 -15.08 4.33 -11.41
C PRO A 130 -14.22 5.55 -11.77
N TYR A 131 -12.89 5.40 -11.79
CA TYR A 131 -11.94 6.49 -12.06
C TYR A 131 -11.15 6.28 -13.36
N TYR A 132 -11.10 5.05 -13.86
CA TYR A 132 -10.39 4.64 -15.08
C TYR A 132 -11.30 3.74 -15.92
N PRO A 133 -12.32 4.31 -16.60
CA PRO A 133 -13.27 3.53 -17.37
C PRO A 133 -12.60 2.85 -18.57
N ILE A 134 -12.99 1.61 -18.84
CA ILE A 134 -12.58 0.88 -20.05
C ILE A 134 -13.32 1.51 -21.22
N VAL A 135 -12.59 2.21 -22.09
CA VAL A 135 -13.12 2.69 -23.37
C VAL A 135 -13.10 1.51 -24.33
N GLY A 136 -14.28 1.05 -24.73
CA GLY A 136 -14.48 0.00 -25.73
C GLY A 136 -14.28 0.48 -27.16
#